data_AF-A0A969L5E1-F1
#
_entry.id   AF-A0A969L5E1-F1
#
_cell.length_a   1.000
_cell.length_b   1.000
_cell.length_c   1.000
_cell.angle_alpha   90.00
_cell.angle_beta   90.00
_cell.angle_gamma   90.00
#
_symmetry.space_group_name_H-M   'P 1'
#
loop_
_entity.id
_entity.type
_entity.pdbx_description
1 polymer ?
#
loop_
_entity_poly.entity_id
_entity_poly.type
_entity_poly.pdbx_seq_one_letter_code
_entity_poly.pdbx_strand_id
1 'polypeptide(L)' 'MKNDENKILYISKLYSGKTHDYKMLKMEFPPESDCFKHLEVDVDLGFQGIEKDYKARKINIPHKKKRGKKEKNTN' A
#
# COMPACT_ATOMS: atom_id res chain seq x y z
N MET A 1 -5.25 -8.81 0.72
CA MET A 1 -4.99 -8.94 2.18
C MET A 1 -4.99 -10.41 2.54
N LYS A 2 -3.93 -10.94 3.14
CA LYS A 2 -3.81 -12.36 3.51
C LYS A 2 -3.71 -12.50 5.02
N ASN A 3 -4.35 -13.52 5.59
CA ASN A 3 -4.15 -13.89 7.01
C ASN A 3 -3.01 -14.92 7.13
N ASP A 4 -2.63 -15.26 8.37
CA ASP A 4 -1.62 -16.29 8.68
C ASP A 4 -1.90 -17.68 8.06
N GLU A 5 -3.14 -17.92 7.62
CA GLU A 5 -3.56 -19.14 6.93
C GLU A 5 -3.52 -19.01 5.39
N ASN A 6 -2.89 -17.96 4.85
CA ASN A 6 -2.83 -17.63 3.43
C ASN A 6 -4.19 -17.39 2.74
N LYS A 7 -5.25 -17.09 3.49
CA LYS A 7 -6.59 -16.81 2.93
C LYS A 7 -6.70 -15.37 2.46
N ILE A 8 -7.29 -15.15 1.28
CA ILE A 8 -7.59 -13.82 0.77
C ILE A 8 -8.80 -13.28 1.54
N LEU A 9 -8.61 -12.23 2.33
CA LEU A 9 -9.67 -11.63 3.16
C LEU A 9 -10.60 -10.71 2.35
N TYR A 10 -10.10 -10.17 1.24
CA TYR A 10 -10.84 -9.21 0.43
C TYR A 10 -10.35 -9.25 -1.02
N ILE A 11 -11.32 -9.23 -1.94
CA ILE A 11 -11.13 -9.04 -3.37
C ILE A 11 -11.96 -7.81 -3.76
N SER A 12 -11.34 -6.84 -4.40
CA SER A 12 -12.01 -5.61 -4.85
C SER A 12 -13.09 -5.90 -5.89
N LYS A 13 -14.00 -4.95 -6.09
CA LYS A 13 -14.93 -5.01 -7.21
C LYS A 13 -14.19 -4.88 -8.54
N LEU A 14 -14.87 -5.27 -9.62
CA LEU A 14 -14.37 -5.06 -10.98
C LEU A 14 -14.50 -3.58 -11.36
N TYR A 15 -13.42 -2.98 -11.84
CA TYR A 15 -13.39 -1.60 -12.29
C TYR A 15 -13.02 -1.51 -13.77
N SER A 16 -13.47 -0.44 -14.42
CA SER A 16 -13.03 -0.11 -15.78
C SER A 16 -11.54 0.19 -15.78
N GLY A 17 -10.78 -0.40 -16.71
CA GLY A 17 -9.32 -0.29 -16.80
C GLY A 17 -8.76 1.12 -17.04
N LYS A 18 -9.63 2.14 -17.16
CA LYS A 18 -9.25 3.56 -17.19
C LYS A 18 -9.07 4.19 -15.81
N THR A 19 -9.49 3.51 -14.74
CA THR A 19 -9.39 4.03 -13.37
C THR A 19 -8.05 3.60 -12.78
N HIS A 20 -7.36 4.50 -12.06
CA HIS A 20 -6.13 4.16 -11.36
C HIS A 20 -6.41 3.37 -10.08
N ASP A 21 -5.57 2.39 -9.77
CA ASP A 21 -5.71 1.50 -8.60
C ASP A 21 -5.83 2.29 -7.29
N TYR A 22 -5.04 3.37 -7.14
CA TYR A 22 -5.10 4.19 -5.94
C TYR A 22 -6.44 4.90 -5.76
N LYS A 23 -7.09 5.30 -6.86
CA LYS A 23 -8.44 5.89 -6.80
C LYS A 23 -9.48 4.85 -6.42
N MET A 24 -9.34 3.61 -6.91
CA MET A 24 -10.21 2.50 -6.49
C MET A 24 -10.09 2.24 -4.99
N LEU A 25 -8.85 2.20 -4.47
CA LEU A 25 -8.60 2.02 -3.05
C LEU A 25 -9.29 3.10 -2.20
N LYS A 26 -9.23 4.37 -2.60
CA LYS A 26 -9.92 5.47 -1.90
C LYS A 26 -11.43 5.35 -1.91
N MET A 27 -12.01 4.77 -2.96
CA MET A 27 -13.45 4.55 -3.03
C MET A 27 -13.90 3.38 -2.16
N GLU A 28 -13.14 2.27 -2.13
CA GLU A 28 -13.49 1.09 -1.33
C GLU A 28 -13.13 1.25 0.15
N PHE A 29 -12.05 1.97 0.44
CA PHE A 29 -11.52 2.23 1.77
C PHE A 29 -11.31 3.73 1.96
N PRO A 30 -12.33 4.49 2.37
CA PRO A 30 -12.21 5.92 2.59
C PRO A 30 -11.14 6.21 3.66
N PRO A 31 -10.20 7.15 3.42
CA PRO A 31 -9.13 7.47 4.37
C PRO A 31 -9.63 7.91 5.75
N GLU A 32 -10.83 8.50 5.81
CA GLU A 32 -11.50 8.97 7.02
C GLU A 32 -11.90 7.83 7.96
N SER A 33 -12.01 6.61 7.43
CA SER A 33 -12.47 5.43 8.19
C SER A 33 -11.34 4.76 8.99
N ASP A 34 -10.11 5.29 8.94
CA ASP A 34 -8.93 4.79 9.67
C ASP A 34 -8.70 3.26 9.46
N CYS A 35 -9.12 2.70 8.31
CA CYS A 35 -9.19 1.25 8.06
C CYS A 35 -7.87 0.50 8.28
N PHE A 36 -6.74 1.18 8.07
CA PHE A 36 -5.41 0.58 8.16
C PHE A 36 -4.67 0.92 9.46
N LYS A 37 -5.28 1.71 10.36
CA LYS A 37 -4.60 2.34 11.51
C LYS A 37 -3.79 1.39 12.37
N HIS A 38 -4.25 0.15 12.52
CA HIS A 38 -3.60 -0.87 13.35
C HIS A 38 -2.88 -1.96 12.53
N LEU A 39 -2.88 -1.85 11.20
CA LEU A 39 -2.33 -2.83 10.28
C LEU A 39 -0.97 -2.37 9.75
N GLU A 40 -0.11 -3.35 9.49
CA GLU A 40 1.06 -3.16 8.64
C GLU A 40 0.65 -3.47 7.20
N VAL A 41 0.90 -2.51 6.30
CA VAL A 41 0.35 -2.52 4.95
C VAL A 41 1.49 -2.49 3.94
N ASP A 42 1.59 -3.55 3.14
CA ASP A 42 2.48 -3.61 1.98
C ASP A 42 1.69 -3.22 0.72
N VAL A 43 2.20 -2.25 -0.04
CA VAL A 43 1.57 -1.81 -1.30
C VAL A 43 2.59 -1.68 -2.42
N ASP A 44 2.11 -1.77 -3.65
CA ASP A 44 2.94 -1.53 -4.83
C ASP A 44 3.27 -0.04 -5.03
N LEU A 45 4.23 0.23 -5.92
CA LEU A 45 4.68 1.59 -6.24
C LEU A 45 3.56 2.49 -6.83
N GLY A 46 2.48 1.90 -7.36
CA GLY A 46 1.31 2.63 -7.86
C GLY A 46 0.50 3.36 -6.78
N PHE A 47 0.73 3.04 -5.50
CA PHE A 47 0.04 3.62 -4.35
C PHE A 47 0.83 4.78 -3.70
N GLN A 48 1.63 5.49 -4.51
CA GLN A 48 2.34 6.67 -4.05
C GLN A 48 1.37 7.70 -3.43
N GLY A 49 1.66 8.11 -2.21
CA GLY A 49 0.82 9.06 -1.46
C GLY A 49 -0.06 8.43 -0.38
N ILE A 50 -0.15 7.09 -0.32
CA ILE A 50 -0.91 6.39 0.73
C ILE A 50 -0.47 6.77 2.15
N GLU A 51 0.83 7.04 2.35
CA GLU A 51 1.38 7.45 3.65
C GLU A 51 0.88 8.82 4.12
N LYS A 52 0.41 9.67 3.20
CA LYS A 52 -0.15 10.98 3.52
C LYS A 52 -1.64 10.91 3.80
N ASP A 53 -2.34 10.09 3.02
CA ASP A 53 -3.80 10.03 3.06
C ASP A 53 -4.29 9.07 4.15
N TYR A 54 -3.58 7.98 4.42
CA TYR A 54 -4.02 6.93 5.34
C TYR A 54 -3.15 6.84 6.59
N LYS A 55 -3.82 6.65 7.73
CA LYS A 55 -3.15 6.22 8.97
C LYS A 55 -2.99 4.71 8.94
N ALA A 56 -1.76 4.24 9.15
CA ALA A 56 -1.47 2.83 9.35
C ALA A 56 -0.36 2.64 10.39
N ARG A 57 -0.26 1.44 10.96
CA ARG A 57 0.81 1.12 11.90
C ARG A 57 2.17 1.15 11.20
N LYS A 58 2.21 0.64 9.97
CA LYS A 58 3.38 0.68 9.10
C LYS A 58 2.91 0.60 7.65
N ILE A 59 3.56 1.35 6.77
CA ILE A 59 3.34 1.24 5.32
C ILE A 59 4.70 0.88 4.72
N ASN A 60 4.76 -0.21 3.97
CA ASN A 60 5.96 -0.58 3.21
C ASN A 60 5.66 -0.44 1.72
N ILE A 61 6.36 0.49 1.07
CA ILE A 61 6.35 0.65 -0.38
C ILE A 61 7.69 0.13 -0.90
N PRO A 62 7.72 -0.83 -1.85
CA PRO A 62 8.95 -1.36 -2.39
C PRO A 62 9.65 -0.27 -3.20
N HIS A 63 10.69 0.31 -2.61
CA HIS A 63 11.57 1.22 -3.31
C HIS A 63 12.58 0.42 -4.13
N LYS A 64 12.50 0.53 -5.45
CA LYS A 64 13.52 -0.03 -6.34
C LYS A 64 14.89 0.54 -5.96
N LYS A 65 15.84 -0.30 -5.53
CA LYS A 65 17.23 0.12 -5.27
C LYS A 65 17.72 0.87 -6.53
N LYS A 66 18.19 2.11 -6.34
CA LYS A 66 18.80 2.88 -7.43
C LYS A 66 20.02 2.11 -7.92
N ARG A 67 20.01 1.65 -9.19
CA ARG A 67 21.19 1.04 -9.81
C ARG A 67 22.34 2.05 -9.73
N GLY A 68 23.39 1.74 -8.96
CA GLY A 68 24.65 2.49 -8.95
C GLY A 68 25.09 3.19 -7.65
N LYS A 69 24.38 3.09 -6.51
CA LYS A 69 24.93 3.60 -5.23
C LYS A 69 25.46 2.44 -4.36
N LYS A 70 26.78 2.43 -4.14
CA LYS A 70 27.42 1.63 -3.08
C LYS A 70 26.84 2.04 -1.73
N GLU A 71 26.48 1.07 -0.90
CA GLU A 71 26.12 1.27 0.50
C GLU A 71 27.27 2.02 1.19
N LYS A 72 27.00 3.26 1.62
CA LYS A 72 27.89 3.93 2.57
C LYS A 72 27.52 3.38 3.94
N ASN A 73 28.25 2.37 4.39
CA ASN A 73 28.33 2.05 5.82
C ASN A 73 28.77 3.32 6.53
N THR A 74 27.95 3.80 7.46
CA THR A 74 28.37 4.82 8.42
C THR A 74 28.40 4.13 9.78
N ASN A 75 29.55 4.33 10.42
CA ASN A 75 30.11 3.66 11.59
C ASN A 75 29.27 3.83 12.86
#